data_AF-A0A6J4HMG8-F1
#
_entry.id   AF-A0A6J4HMG8-F1
#
_cell.length_a   1.000
_cell.length_b   1.000
_cell.length_c   1.000
_cell.angle_alpha   90.00
_cell.angle_beta   90.00
_cell.angle_gamma   90.00
#
_symmetry.space_group_name_H-M   'P 1'
#
loop_
_entity.id
_entity.type
_entity.pdbx_description
1 polymer ?
#
loop_
_entity_poly.entity_id
_entity_poly.type
_entity_poly.pdbx_seq_one_letter_code
_entity_poly.pdbx_strand_id
1 'polypeptide(L)'
;PLDARRLRALALSAVAAAVASHLSGSTFRPSPAGAPGPRPPVPAPDLGDLLGDAPLRRLLARLDARTGVEPGDVSVVICTRDRPDDLARCLDALGASRVAACEVVVVDNAPTSTATRDVVASRPGVRYVAEPRPGLSVARNRGVAETSGSVIAFTDDDAEPHPGWLLRLAQGFDRPEVDVVTGLVLPAELETEGQVLFEKGIGGFGQGFQTRWFDRGWLLDVGTVWRIGAGANMAVRRSALHRNGLFDERLGAGAAGCSEDSELWARVLEGGGTCRYSPEAVVFHHHRRTVEEVRRLSRDYLRGHVAALAVQVRDHRRGPDLRRLAVGLPRHYARRALRVATGRDAKPTLSADLAGWLAGLRLAPSLLRRPRGWGTAPAGQFLAGNPYPRPRTDGLFYREKMRAIHRVAPAAVVESVLEVGGGQSALTSLLYPGARVVNVEIDAAYATSAATTAAGLRFVAGDATALPFPDSAFDVVTFFDVLEHIPRDGVAAGEAVRVLRPGGSLLVSSPNEHWRFPYHRVFRRICPTDSEVMAEWGHVRRCYDTPALEALVGWPIEAWATFISPVTVLAHDLGFARLPRRVRRLLRAAVAPVAWTGYALHHRHARGTETVWAWRKGA
;
A
#
# COMPACT_ATOMS: atom_id res chain seq x y z
N PRO A 1 -23.38 20.61 37.05
CA PRO A 1 -23.03 19.21 37.41
C PRO A 1 -24.30 18.34 37.51
N LEU A 2 -24.37 17.25 36.75
CA LEU A 2 -25.49 16.30 36.85
C LEU A 2 -25.50 15.68 38.26
N ASP A 3 -26.66 15.67 38.92
CA ASP A 3 -26.78 15.08 40.24
C ASP A 3 -26.57 13.55 40.19
N ALA A 4 -26.17 12.98 41.34
CA ALA A 4 -25.84 11.57 41.47
C ALA A 4 -27.01 10.63 41.12
N ARG A 5 -28.27 11.09 41.20
CA ARG A 5 -29.47 10.32 40.81
C ARG A 5 -29.60 10.26 39.29
N ARG A 6 -29.40 11.38 38.59
CA ARG A 6 -29.41 11.45 37.11
C ARG A 6 -28.24 10.70 36.49
N LEU A 7 -27.06 10.78 37.10
CA LEU A 7 -25.88 10.01 36.67
C LEU A 7 -26.11 8.50 36.87
N ARG A 8 -26.71 8.09 38.00
CA ARG A 8 -27.12 6.69 38.23
C ARG A 8 -28.18 6.22 37.24
N ALA A 9 -29.17 7.05 36.89
CA ALA A 9 -30.20 6.68 35.93
C ALA A 9 -29.63 6.49 34.51
N LEU A 10 -28.72 7.38 34.06
CA LEU A 10 -28.03 7.24 32.78
C LEU A 10 -27.08 6.03 32.75
N ALA A 11 -26.34 5.80 33.83
CA ALA A 11 -25.50 4.62 33.98
C ALA A 11 -26.32 3.32 34.02
N LEU A 12 -27.46 3.31 34.73
CA LEU A 12 -28.39 2.18 34.76
C LEU A 12 -29.08 1.97 33.42
N SER A 13 -29.41 2.99 32.63
CA SER A 13 -29.97 2.83 31.28
C SER A 13 -28.95 2.30 30.27
N ALA A 14 -27.69 2.74 30.36
CA ALA A 14 -26.60 2.24 29.51
C ALA A 14 -26.18 0.81 29.88
N VAL A 15 -26.09 0.51 31.19
CA VAL A 15 -25.81 -0.84 31.70
C VAL A 15 -27.01 -1.76 31.49
N ALA A 16 -28.26 -1.30 31.65
CA ALA A 16 -29.45 -2.08 31.36
C ALA A 16 -29.58 -2.39 29.87
N ALA A 17 -29.15 -1.53 28.93
CA ALA A 17 -29.14 -1.87 27.52
C ALA A 17 -28.12 -2.98 27.19
N ALA A 18 -26.94 -2.94 27.81
CA ALA A 18 -25.90 -3.96 27.64
C ALA A 18 -26.22 -5.28 28.36
N VAL A 19 -26.82 -5.20 29.55
CA VAL A 19 -27.18 -6.35 30.40
C VAL A 19 -28.54 -6.95 29.99
N ALA A 20 -29.53 -6.17 29.55
CA ALA A 20 -30.79 -6.70 29.02
C ALA A 20 -30.57 -7.47 27.71
N SER A 21 -29.64 -7.05 26.85
CA SER A 21 -29.25 -7.83 25.66
C SER A 21 -28.59 -9.17 26.00
N HIS A 22 -28.10 -9.35 27.23
CA HIS A 22 -27.48 -10.59 27.70
C HIS A 22 -28.44 -11.45 28.54
N LEU A 23 -29.35 -10.84 29.29
CA LEU A 23 -30.31 -11.51 30.18
C LEU A 23 -31.67 -11.84 29.53
N SER A 24 -32.08 -11.18 28.44
CA SER A 24 -33.45 -11.33 27.90
C SER A 24 -33.70 -12.55 27.02
N GLY A 25 -32.72 -13.45 26.83
CA GLY A 25 -32.95 -14.83 26.34
C GLY A 25 -33.87 -15.00 25.11
N SER A 26 -34.02 -13.99 24.25
CA SER A 26 -35.00 -14.00 23.15
C SER A 26 -34.39 -13.45 21.87
N THR A 27 -33.92 -14.40 21.06
CA THR A 27 -33.74 -14.38 19.60
C THR A 27 -33.96 -13.05 18.86
N PHE A 28 -32.89 -12.28 18.68
CA PHE A 28 -32.71 -11.52 17.43
C PHE A 28 -31.94 -12.41 16.43
N ARG A 29 -32.63 -12.86 15.39
CA ARG A 29 -32.03 -13.58 14.24
C ARG A 29 -31.64 -12.58 13.15
N PRO A 30 -30.36 -12.36 12.84
CA PRO A 30 -29.97 -12.02 11.48
C PRO A 30 -30.01 -13.31 10.63
N SER A 31 -30.90 -13.38 9.64
CA SER A 31 -31.00 -14.52 8.70
C SER A 31 -30.09 -14.29 7.45
N PRO A 32 -29.79 -15.31 6.62
CA PRO A 32 -28.57 -16.10 6.71
C PRO A 32 -27.72 -16.00 5.42
N ALA A 33 -26.39 -16.10 5.54
CA ALA A 33 -25.52 -16.71 4.54
C ALA A 33 -24.10 -16.89 5.12
N GLY A 34 -23.83 -18.12 5.58
CA GLY A 34 -22.51 -18.76 5.68
C GLY A 34 -21.33 -17.93 6.19
N ALA A 35 -21.09 -17.97 7.50
CA ALA A 35 -19.76 -17.87 8.07
C ALA A 35 -19.55 -19.10 8.97
N PRO A 36 -18.38 -19.78 8.92
CA PRO A 36 -18.08 -20.87 9.85
C PRO A 36 -18.10 -20.32 11.29
N GLY A 37 -18.61 -21.13 12.21
CA GLY A 37 -19.11 -20.70 13.53
C GLY A 37 -18.08 -20.08 14.48
N PRO A 38 -18.55 -19.44 15.57
CA PRO A 38 -17.67 -18.88 16.59
C PRO A 38 -16.91 -20.00 17.33
N ARG A 39 -15.64 -19.74 17.65
CA ARG A 39 -14.94 -20.48 18.73
C ARG A 39 -15.82 -20.42 19.99
N PRO A 40 -15.83 -21.47 20.84
CA PRO A 40 -16.69 -21.50 22.01
C PRO A 40 -16.47 -20.26 22.89
N PRO A 41 -17.52 -19.73 23.53
CA PRO A 41 -17.36 -18.64 24.46
C PRO A 41 -16.40 -19.08 25.57
N VAL A 42 -15.38 -18.26 25.83
CA VAL A 42 -14.59 -18.38 27.06
C VAL A 42 -15.60 -18.24 28.21
N PRO A 43 -15.67 -19.21 29.15
CA PRO A 43 -16.63 -19.14 30.24
C PRO A 43 -16.44 -17.82 31.00
N ALA A 44 -17.55 -17.19 31.38
CA ALA A 44 -17.51 -16.02 32.23
C ALA A 44 -16.80 -16.41 33.55
N PRO A 45 -15.80 -15.64 34.00
CA PRO A 45 -15.11 -15.95 35.25
C PRO A 45 -16.11 -15.92 36.41
N ASP A 46 -15.93 -16.82 37.38
CA ASP A 46 -16.71 -16.84 38.60
C ASP A 46 -16.56 -15.50 39.34
N LEU A 47 -17.66 -15.01 39.94
CA LEU A 47 -17.63 -13.82 40.78
C LEU A 47 -16.67 -13.99 41.97
N GLY A 48 -16.50 -15.23 42.45
CA GLY A 48 -15.50 -15.58 43.47
C GLY A 48 -14.06 -15.39 42.97
N ASP A 49 -13.77 -15.75 41.72
CA ASP A 49 -12.45 -15.53 41.10
C ASP A 49 -12.16 -14.04 40.90
N LEU A 50 -13.18 -13.24 40.57
CA LEU A 50 -13.13 -11.78 40.40
C LEU A 50 -12.82 -11.01 41.70
N LEU A 51 -13.14 -11.60 42.84
CA LEU A 51 -12.92 -11.01 44.18
C LEU A 51 -11.63 -11.50 44.84
N GLY A 52 -10.98 -12.51 44.30
CA GLY A 52 -9.63 -12.91 44.69
C GLY A 52 -8.59 -11.89 44.24
N ASP A 53 -7.45 -11.84 44.92
CA ASP A 53 -6.33 -10.90 44.68
C ASP A 53 -5.76 -10.93 43.24
N ALA A 54 -6.12 -11.95 42.44
CA ALA A 54 -5.59 -12.20 41.10
C ALA A 54 -6.14 -11.28 39.99
N PRO A 55 -7.45 -11.02 39.85
CA PRO A 55 -8.00 -10.08 38.87
C PRO A 55 -7.56 -8.64 39.09
N LEU A 56 -7.49 -8.16 40.33
CA LEU A 56 -6.99 -6.82 40.61
C LEU A 56 -5.49 -6.74 40.29
N ARG A 57 -4.69 -7.75 40.66
CA ARG A 57 -3.28 -7.84 40.24
C ARG A 57 -3.10 -8.01 38.74
N ARG A 58 -3.99 -8.71 38.01
CA ARG A 58 -3.96 -8.81 36.54
C ARG A 58 -4.40 -7.52 35.86
N LEU A 59 -5.33 -6.79 36.45
CA LEU A 59 -5.75 -5.47 36.01
C LEU A 59 -4.62 -4.46 36.24
N LEU A 60 -4.01 -4.46 37.42
CA LEU A 60 -2.83 -3.67 37.75
C LEU A 60 -1.63 -4.08 36.89
N ALA A 61 -1.37 -5.36 36.67
CA ALA A 61 -0.32 -5.84 35.77
C ALA A 61 -0.60 -5.52 34.29
N ARG A 62 -1.86 -5.38 33.86
CA ARG A 62 -2.22 -4.85 32.53
C ARG A 62 -2.08 -3.33 32.45
N LEU A 63 -2.23 -2.62 33.57
CA LEU A 63 -1.95 -1.20 33.69
C LEU A 63 -0.44 -0.93 33.78
N ASP A 64 0.33 -1.85 34.35
CA ASP A 64 1.79 -1.82 34.49
C ASP A 64 2.53 -2.41 33.29
N ALA A 65 1.88 -3.29 32.50
CA ALA A 65 2.33 -3.74 31.19
C ALA A 65 2.19 -2.59 30.19
N ARG A 66 2.99 -1.54 30.40
CA ARG A 66 3.17 -0.43 29.49
C ARG A 66 3.44 -0.97 28.10
N THR A 67 2.56 -0.62 27.19
CA THR A 67 2.62 -0.92 25.77
C THR A 67 3.70 -0.05 25.13
N GLY A 68 4.43 -0.56 24.14
CA GLY A 68 5.50 0.19 23.47
C GLY A 68 5.06 1.41 22.63
N VAL A 69 3.81 1.85 22.75
CA VAL A 69 3.28 3.10 22.20
C VAL A 69 2.60 3.83 23.36
N GLU A 70 3.15 4.98 23.74
CA GLU A 70 2.56 5.86 24.74
C GLU A 70 1.65 6.89 24.06
N PRO A 71 0.67 7.50 24.77
CA PRO A 71 -0.16 8.57 24.18
C PRO A 71 0.66 9.72 23.58
N GLY A 72 1.84 10.00 24.15
CA GLY A 72 2.81 10.99 23.65
C GLY A 72 3.47 10.63 22.32
N ASP A 73 3.28 9.40 21.81
CA ASP A 73 3.74 8.97 20.48
C ASP A 73 2.65 9.07 19.41
N VAL A 74 1.43 9.47 19.78
CA VAL A 74 0.27 9.55 18.90
C VAL A 74 0.04 10.98 18.43
N SER A 75 0.16 11.23 17.13
CA SER A 75 -0.26 12.48 16.51
C SER A 75 -1.74 12.42 16.14
N VAL A 76 -2.50 13.48 16.40
CA VAL A 76 -3.91 13.59 16.01
C VAL A 76 -4.04 14.44 14.76
N VAL A 77 -4.74 13.94 13.75
CA VAL A 77 -5.04 14.64 12.50
C VAL A 77 -6.55 14.83 12.37
N ILE A 78 -6.99 16.07 12.22
CA ILE A 78 -8.39 16.44 11.93
C ILE A 78 -8.43 17.12 10.57
N CYS A 79 -9.17 16.55 9.63
CA CYS A 79 -9.37 17.14 8.31
C CYS A 79 -10.70 17.87 8.30
N THR A 80 -10.71 19.12 7.82
CA THR A 80 -11.93 19.92 7.75
C THR A 80 -12.00 20.68 6.42
N ARG A 81 -13.21 21.07 6.04
CA ARG A 81 -13.45 21.97 4.91
C ARG A 81 -14.72 22.76 5.15
N ASP A 82 -14.57 24.08 5.26
CA ASP A 82 -15.68 25.04 5.38
C ASP A 82 -16.66 24.71 6.54
N ARG A 83 -16.14 24.18 7.67
CA ARG A 83 -16.91 23.83 8.88
C ARG A 83 -16.26 24.29 10.19
N PRO A 84 -16.05 25.62 10.37
CA PRO A 84 -15.36 26.15 11.55
C PRO A 84 -16.06 25.81 12.88
N ASP A 85 -17.40 25.79 12.90
CA ASP A 85 -18.17 25.53 14.13
C ASP A 85 -18.12 24.06 14.57
N ASP A 86 -18.14 23.12 13.62
CA ASP A 86 -17.98 21.70 13.91
C ASP A 86 -16.56 21.44 14.43
N LEU A 87 -15.54 21.97 13.72
CA LEU A 87 -14.15 21.89 14.15
C LEU A 87 -13.95 22.45 15.56
N ALA A 88 -14.55 23.59 15.89
CA ALA A 88 -14.45 24.19 17.22
C ALA A 88 -14.94 23.21 18.31
N ARG A 89 -16.09 22.56 18.11
CA ARG A 89 -16.62 21.55 19.04
C ARG A 89 -15.72 20.32 19.14
N CYS A 90 -15.22 19.83 18.00
CA CYS A 90 -14.27 18.71 17.96
C CYS A 90 -13.00 19.01 18.77
N LEU A 91 -12.42 20.19 18.58
CA LEU A 91 -11.21 20.61 19.29
C LEU A 91 -11.47 20.84 20.79
N ASP A 92 -12.64 21.35 21.17
CA ASP A 92 -13.01 21.52 22.59
C ASP A 92 -13.17 20.16 23.29
N ALA A 93 -13.80 19.18 22.61
CA ALA A 93 -13.88 17.81 23.09
C ALA A 93 -12.50 17.15 23.20
N LEU A 94 -11.62 17.37 22.22
CA LEU A 94 -10.24 16.89 22.26
C LEU A 94 -9.41 17.55 23.38
N GLY A 95 -9.65 18.84 23.65
CA GLY A 95 -9.02 19.58 24.75
C GLY A 95 -9.36 19.03 26.14
N ALA A 96 -10.47 18.29 26.27
CA ALA A 96 -10.84 17.57 27.48
C ALA A 96 -10.17 16.18 27.60
N SER A 97 -9.27 15.80 26.68
CA SER A 97 -8.55 14.53 26.73
C SER A 97 -7.75 14.38 28.02
N ARG A 98 -7.78 13.18 28.61
CA ARG A 98 -7.07 12.83 29.86
C ARG A 98 -5.55 12.74 29.67
N VAL A 99 -5.10 12.64 28.43
CA VAL A 99 -3.70 12.50 28.04
C VAL A 99 -3.43 13.42 26.86
N ALA A 100 -2.22 13.98 26.82
CA ALA A 100 -1.78 14.79 25.70
C ALA A 100 -1.40 13.92 24.50
N ALA A 101 -1.75 14.38 23.31
CA ALA A 101 -1.18 13.88 22.06
C ALA A 101 0.26 14.37 21.90
N CYS A 102 1.01 13.69 21.02
CA CYS A 102 2.31 14.19 20.54
C CYS A 102 2.15 15.58 19.92
N GLU A 103 1.14 15.71 19.06
CA GLU A 103 0.77 16.92 18.36
C GLU A 103 -0.68 16.79 17.88
N VAL A 104 -1.33 17.93 17.66
CA VAL A 104 -2.66 18.01 17.02
C VAL A 104 -2.53 18.87 15.78
N VAL A 105 -2.82 18.29 14.61
CA VAL A 105 -2.76 18.97 13.32
C VAL A 105 -4.16 19.05 12.70
N VAL A 106 -4.61 20.26 12.45
CA VAL A 106 -5.82 20.54 11.68
C VAL A 106 -5.42 20.82 10.24
N VAL A 107 -5.90 19.98 9.32
CA VAL A 107 -5.72 20.15 7.88
C VAL A 107 -6.98 20.75 7.28
N ASP A 108 -6.89 22.02 6.92
CA ASP A 108 -7.94 22.79 6.27
C ASP A 108 -7.87 22.58 4.76
N ASN A 109 -8.85 21.83 4.21
CA ASN A 109 -8.80 21.30 2.85
C ASN A 109 -9.56 22.20 1.87
N ALA A 110 -8.82 22.74 0.89
CA ALA A 110 -9.29 23.69 -0.11
C ALA A 110 -10.14 24.83 0.51
N PRO A 111 -9.59 25.57 1.50
CA PRO A 111 -10.36 26.56 2.24
C PRO A 111 -10.86 27.69 1.35
N THR A 112 -12.11 28.10 1.58
CA THR A 112 -12.71 29.25 0.88
C THR A 112 -12.67 30.55 1.70
N SER A 113 -12.28 30.47 2.98
CA SER A 113 -12.20 31.60 3.91
C SER A 113 -11.12 31.38 4.96
N THR A 114 -10.89 32.35 5.85
CA THR A 114 -9.95 32.25 6.98
C THR A 114 -10.56 31.65 8.24
N ALA A 115 -11.86 31.36 8.26
CA ALA A 115 -12.58 31.02 9.49
C ALA A 115 -11.99 29.80 10.23
N THR A 116 -11.60 28.75 9.51
CA THR A 116 -10.92 27.58 10.09
C THR A 116 -9.60 27.96 10.77
N ARG A 117 -8.82 28.85 10.15
CA ARG A 117 -7.55 29.34 10.71
C ARG A 117 -7.78 30.10 11.99
N ASP A 118 -8.82 30.93 12.05
CA ASP A 118 -9.17 31.72 13.23
C ASP A 118 -9.60 30.81 14.40
N VAL A 119 -10.35 29.74 14.12
CA VAL A 119 -10.69 28.68 15.10
C VAL A 119 -9.44 28.02 15.67
N VAL A 120 -8.44 27.71 14.84
CA VAL A 120 -7.19 27.08 15.32
C VAL A 120 -6.30 28.07 16.07
N ALA A 121 -6.20 29.32 15.61
CA ALA A 121 -5.37 30.35 16.24
C ALA A 121 -5.75 30.63 17.71
N SER A 122 -7.00 30.40 18.08
CA SER A 122 -7.49 30.55 19.46
C SER A 122 -7.18 29.35 20.38
N ARG A 123 -6.53 28.29 19.89
CA ARG A 123 -6.29 27.04 20.64
C ARG A 123 -4.80 26.69 20.69
N PRO A 124 -4.10 27.06 21.79
CA PRO A 124 -2.69 26.74 21.96
C PRO A 124 -2.43 25.23 21.85
N GLY A 125 -1.35 24.84 21.18
CA GLY A 125 -0.98 23.44 20.98
C GLY A 125 -1.65 22.75 19.78
N VAL A 126 -2.54 23.43 19.05
CA VAL A 126 -3.12 22.94 17.79
C VAL A 126 -2.44 23.63 16.62
N ARG A 127 -1.99 22.85 15.64
CA ARG A 127 -1.29 23.35 14.46
C ARG A 127 -2.21 23.40 13.24
N TYR A 128 -2.24 24.54 12.55
CA TYR A 128 -2.99 24.74 11.32
C TYR A 128 -2.13 24.40 10.10
N VAL A 129 -2.69 23.65 9.14
CA VAL A 129 -2.10 23.40 7.82
C VAL A 129 -3.18 23.60 6.75
N ALA A 130 -2.89 24.40 5.73
CA ALA A 130 -3.74 24.51 4.55
C ALA A 130 -3.32 23.52 3.46
N GLU A 131 -4.27 22.79 2.89
CA GLU A 131 -4.07 21.93 1.72
C GLU A 131 -4.90 22.45 0.54
N PRO A 132 -4.29 23.03 -0.51
CA PRO A 132 -5.03 23.67 -1.59
C PRO A 132 -5.80 22.69 -2.49
N ARG A 133 -5.39 21.42 -2.57
CA ARG A 133 -6.03 20.43 -3.44
C ARG A 133 -7.23 19.79 -2.73
N PRO A 134 -8.45 19.85 -3.30
CA PRO A 134 -9.62 19.27 -2.65
C PRO A 134 -9.55 17.73 -2.59
N GLY A 135 -10.02 17.17 -1.47
CA GLY A 135 -10.15 15.73 -1.28
C GLY A 135 -9.75 15.30 0.14
N LEU A 136 -10.58 14.51 0.81
CA LEU A 136 -10.33 14.02 2.16
C LEU A 136 -9.07 13.17 2.25
N SER A 137 -8.84 12.26 1.29
CA SER A 137 -7.60 11.49 1.22
C SER A 137 -6.36 12.38 1.04
N VAL A 138 -6.47 13.46 0.26
CA VAL A 138 -5.37 14.44 0.08
C VAL A 138 -5.08 15.15 1.40
N ALA A 139 -6.13 15.57 2.13
CA ALA A 139 -5.99 16.18 3.44
C ALA A 139 -5.39 15.23 4.48
N ARG A 140 -5.84 13.96 4.52
CA ARG A 140 -5.26 12.95 5.41
C ARG A 140 -3.79 12.69 5.08
N ASN A 141 -3.44 12.57 3.80
CA ASN A 141 -2.05 12.38 3.37
C ASN A 141 -1.19 13.58 3.75
N ARG A 142 -1.72 14.81 3.60
CA ARG A 142 -1.05 16.02 4.09
C ARG A 142 -0.83 15.95 5.60
N GLY A 143 -1.84 15.58 6.38
CA GLY A 143 -1.72 15.39 7.83
C GLY A 143 -0.68 14.33 8.22
N VAL A 144 -0.54 13.25 7.45
CA VAL A 144 0.51 12.24 7.67
C VAL A 144 1.91 12.82 7.45
N ALA A 145 2.11 13.60 6.38
CA ALA A 145 3.40 14.23 6.08
C ALA A 145 3.79 15.32 7.08
N GLU A 146 2.78 15.94 7.70
CA GLU A 146 2.91 17.03 8.65
C GLU A 146 3.09 16.55 10.09
N THR A 147 2.89 15.27 10.36
CA THR A 147 3.03 14.71 11.71
C THR A 147 4.30 13.85 11.82
N SER A 148 4.77 13.68 13.04
CA SER A 148 5.99 12.94 13.41
C SER A 148 5.73 11.71 14.28
N GLY A 149 4.57 11.62 14.94
CA GLY A 149 4.21 10.52 15.84
C GLY A 149 4.29 9.15 15.17
N SER A 150 4.66 8.13 15.96
CA SER A 150 4.78 6.74 15.48
C SER A 150 3.43 6.13 15.13
N VAL A 151 2.37 6.67 15.71
CA VAL A 151 0.97 6.38 15.42
C VAL A 151 0.24 7.68 15.07
N ILE A 152 -0.68 7.59 14.12
CA ILE A 152 -1.48 8.74 13.65
C ILE A 152 -2.95 8.41 13.89
N ALA A 153 -3.59 9.15 14.80
CA ALA A 153 -5.02 9.08 15.06
C ALA A 153 -5.77 10.07 14.15
N PHE A 154 -6.87 9.61 13.56
CA PHE A 154 -7.77 10.41 12.73
C PHE A 154 -9.13 10.49 13.40
N THR A 155 -9.68 11.69 13.41
CA THR A 155 -11.10 11.93 13.72
C THR A 155 -11.65 13.01 12.80
N ASP A 156 -12.96 13.02 12.62
CA ASP A 156 -13.65 13.97 11.72
C ASP A 156 -14.02 15.25 12.48
N ASP A 157 -14.17 16.35 11.74
CA ASP A 157 -14.52 17.66 12.31
C ASP A 157 -15.93 17.70 12.93
N ASP A 158 -16.83 16.80 12.52
CA ASP A 158 -18.17 16.60 13.07
C ASP A 158 -18.22 15.49 14.14
N ALA A 159 -17.08 15.16 14.77
CA ALA A 159 -16.99 14.22 15.88
C ALA A 159 -16.50 14.88 17.19
N GLU A 160 -17.00 14.39 18.32
CA GLU A 160 -16.57 14.74 19.67
C GLU A 160 -15.86 13.54 20.32
N PRO A 161 -14.52 13.55 20.40
CA PRO A 161 -13.78 12.50 21.08
C PRO A 161 -14.10 12.45 22.58
N HIS A 162 -14.35 11.25 23.12
CA HIS A 162 -14.49 11.08 24.55
C HIS A 162 -13.16 11.39 25.27
N PRO A 163 -13.13 11.93 26.51
CA PRO A 163 -11.88 12.24 27.23
C PRO A 163 -10.86 11.10 27.35
N GLY A 164 -11.31 9.85 27.27
CA GLY A 164 -10.45 8.66 27.26
C GLY A 164 -10.01 8.18 25.87
N TRP A 165 -10.48 8.79 24.79
CA TRP A 165 -10.35 8.31 23.41
C TRP A 165 -8.90 8.03 23.01
N LEU A 166 -8.02 9.03 23.17
CA LEU A 166 -6.62 8.93 22.75
C LEU A 166 -5.86 7.84 23.51
N LEU A 167 -6.06 7.76 24.83
CA LEU A 167 -5.47 6.71 25.67
C LEU A 167 -5.91 5.32 25.20
N ARG A 168 -7.20 5.15 24.86
CA ARG A 168 -7.73 3.85 24.42
C ARG A 168 -7.26 3.46 23.03
N LEU A 169 -7.08 4.43 22.13
CA LEU A 169 -6.44 4.18 20.84
C LEU A 169 -4.98 3.72 21.02
N ALA A 170 -4.19 4.41 21.85
CA ALA A 170 -2.80 4.04 22.14
C ALA A 170 -2.72 2.61 22.73
N GLN A 171 -3.57 2.28 23.71
CA GLN A 171 -3.65 0.95 24.30
C GLN A 171 -4.08 -0.15 23.30
N GLY A 172 -4.75 0.21 22.21
CA GLY A 172 -5.11 -0.73 21.16
C GLY A 172 -3.90 -1.33 20.44
N PHE A 173 -2.73 -0.68 20.53
CA PHE A 173 -1.45 -1.10 19.95
C PHE A 173 -0.59 -1.94 20.92
N ASP A 174 -1.24 -2.65 21.85
CA ASP A 174 -0.63 -3.57 22.81
C ASP A 174 0.15 -4.74 22.20
N ARG A 175 0.01 -4.95 20.88
CA ARG A 175 0.73 -5.96 20.12
C ARG A 175 1.45 -5.33 18.93
N PRO A 176 2.68 -5.80 18.60
CA PRO A 176 3.44 -5.25 17.48
C PRO A 176 2.80 -5.55 16.11
N GLU A 177 1.98 -6.60 16.00
CA GLU A 177 1.31 -6.95 14.74
C GLU A 177 0.07 -6.09 14.44
N VAL A 178 -0.43 -5.31 15.42
CA VAL A 178 -1.57 -4.39 15.22
C VAL A 178 -1.08 -3.16 14.48
N ASP A 179 -1.59 -2.97 13.28
CA ASP A 179 -1.25 -1.85 12.40
C ASP A 179 -2.32 -0.75 12.43
N VAL A 180 -3.57 -1.13 12.70
CA VAL A 180 -4.71 -0.21 12.75
C VAL A 180 -5.56 -0.51 13.97
N VAL A 181 -5.98 0.53 14.68
CA VAL A 181 -7.00 0.47 15.72
C VAL A 181 -8.18 1.34 15.30
N THR A 182 -9.39 0.82 15.34
CA THR A 182 -10.64 1.58 15.16
C THR A 182 -11.42 1.57 16.45
N GLY A 183 -12.33 2.53 16.61
CA GLY A 183 -13.14 2.66 17.83
C GLY A 183 -14.64 2.70 17.59
N LEU A 184 -15.39 2.74 18.70
CA LEU A 184 -16.84 2.87 18.70
C LEU A 184 -17.23 4.31 18.32
N VAL A 185 -18.15 4.42 17.36
CA VAL A 185 -18.77 5.69 16.97
C VAL A 185 -20.23 5.63 17.40
N LEU A 186 -20.65 6.60 18.20
CA LEU A 186 -22.03 6.75 18.67
C LEU A 186 -22.63 8.03 18.09
N PRO A 187 -23.96 8.11 17.91
CA PRO A 187 -24.60 9.39 17.59
C PRO A 187 -24.41 10.37 18.75
N ALA A 188 -23.99 11.60 18.45
CA ALA A 188 -24.00 12.69 19.44
C ALA A 188 -25.44 13.11 19.79
N GLU A 189 -26.34 13.05 18.81
CA GLU A 189 -27.74 13.42 18.92
C GLU A 189 -28.61 12.57 17.96
N LEU A 190 -29.89 12.40 18.32
CA LEU A 190 -30.91 11.69 17.54
C LEU A 190 -32.25 12.46 17.58
N GLU A 191 -32.18 13.77 17.37
CA GLU A 191 -33.32 14.69 17.50
C GLU A 191 -34.16 14.78 16.22
N THR A 192 -33.57 14.45 15.07
CA THR A 192 -34.18 14.66 13.75
C THR A 192 -34.40 13.35 12.99
N GLU A 193 -35.35 13.36 12.05
CA GLU A 193 -35.62 12.21 11.19
C GLU A 193 -34.39 11.80 10.36
N GLY A 194 -33.59 12.76 9.88
CA GLY A 194 -32.34 12.49 9.18
C GLY A 194 -31.37 11.68 10.05
N GLN A 195 -31.16 12.08 11.30
CA GLN A 195 -30.26 11.38 12.22
C GLN A 195 -30.74 9.95 12.52
N VAL A 196 -32.04 9.78 12.74
CA VAL A 196 -32.63 8.46 12.96
C VAL A 196 -32.53 7.59 11.70
N LEU A 197 -32.74 8.16 10.50
CA LEU A 197 -32.57 7.48 9.23
C LEU A 197 -31.11 7.07 8.98
N PHE A 198 -30.15 7.88 9.41
CA PHE A 198 -28.73 7.53 9.35
C PHE A 198 -28.44 6.25 10.15
N GLU A 199 -28.80 6.26 11.44
CA GLU A 199 -28.50 5.15 12.35
C GLU A 199 -29.30 3.89 12.02
N LYS A 200 -30.61 4.00 11.84
CA LYS A 200 -31.49 2.83 11.66
C LYS A 200 -31.69 2.43 10.20
N GLY A 201 -31.66 3.41 9.29
CA GLY A 201 -32.01 3.21 7.89
C GLY A 201 -30.83 2.80 7.02
N ILE A 202 -29.65 3.41 7.21
CA ILE A 202 -28.43 3.07 6.45
C ILE A 202 -27.40 2.27 7.23
N GLY A 203 -27.59 2.12 8.55
CA GLY A 203 -26.88 1.16 9.39
C GLY A 203 -25.89 1.75 10.39
N GLY A 204 -25.80 3.09 10.46
CA GLY A 204 -24.92 3.79 11.39
C GLY A 204 -23.44 3.43 11.25
N PHE A 205 -22.65 3.79 12.26
CA PHE A 205 -21.23 3.43 12.34
C PHE A 205 -20.91 2.32 13.36
N GLY A 206 -21.82 2.04 14.30
CA GLY A 206 -21.58 1.13 15.41
C GLY A 206 -21.28 -0.31 15.00
N GLN A 207 -20.20 -0.89 15.54
CA GLN A 207 -19.83 -2.30 15.31
C GLN A 207 -20.11 -3.21 16.53
N GLY A 208 -20.82 -2.68 17.53
CA GLY A 208 -21.12 -3.33 18.81
C GLY A 208 -20.06 -3.04 19.88
N PHE A 209 -20.19 -3.70 21.04
CA PHE A 209 -19.41 -3.40 22.25
C PHE A 209 -18.33 -4.45 22.55
N GLN A 210 -17.97 -5.27 21.56
CA GLN A 210 -16.95 -6.31 21.73
C GLN A 210 -15.69 -5.95 20.95
N THR A 211 -14.54 -6.11 21.59
CA THR A 211 -13.25 -6.04 20.90
C THR A 211 -13.17 -7.11 19.81
N ARG A 212 -12.71 -6.74 18.62
CA ARG A 212 -12.56 -7.65 17.48
C ARG A 212 -11.21 -7.47 16.81
N TRP A 213 -10.73 -8.55 16.19
CA TRP A 213 -9.45 -8.62 15.49
C TRP A 213 -9.70 -9.08 14.07
N PHE A 214 -9.01 -8.45 13.13
CA PHE A 214 -9.14 -8.72 11.71
C PHE A 214 -7.75 -8.91 11.13
N ASP A 215 -7.58 -10.00 10.42
CA ASP A 215 -6.34 -10.37 9.73
C ASP A 215 -6.62 -10.71 8.26
N ARG A 216 -5.58 -11.14 7.56
CA ARG A 216 -5.69 -11.59 6.17
C ARG A 216 -6.67 -12.75 5.99
N GLY A 217 -6.76 -13.67 6.95
CA GLY A 217 -7.66 -14.83 6.88
C GLY A 217 -9.12 -14.37 6.88
N TRP A 218 -9.48 -13.48 7.81
CA TRP A 218 -10.81 -12.88 7.85
C TRP A 218 -11.18 -12.15 6.55
N LEU A 219 -10.22 -11.41 5.97
CA LEU A 219 -10.43 -10.69 4.72
C LEU A 219 -10.79 -11.63 3.56
N LEU A 220 -10.18 -12.82 3.50
CA LEU A 220 -10.41 -13.81 2.44
C LEU A 220 -11.72 -14.59 2.62
N ASP A 221 -12.13 -14.86 3.87
CA ASP A 221 -13.30 -15.69 4.17
C ASP A 221 -14.63 -14.93 4.06
N VAL A 222 -14.70 -13.71 4.61
CA VAL A 222 -15.97 -13.01 4.86
C VAL A 222 -15.90 -11.49 4.62
N GLY A 223 -14.72 -10.93 4.38
CA GLY A 223 -14.35 -9.54 4.67
C GLY A 223 -15.20 -8.44 4.03
N THR A 224 -16.26 -7.99 4.70
CA THR A 224 -16.83 -6.65 4.52
C THR A 224 -16.05 -5.66 5.37
N VAL A 225 -15.04 -5.02 4.78
CA VAL A 225 -14.03 -4.19 5.47
C VAL A 225 -14.59 -3.05 6.33
N TRP A 226 -15.78 -2.53 6.03
CA TRP A 226 -16.47 -1.55 6.90
C TRP A 226 -16.93 -2.13 8.26
N ARG A 227 -16.81 -3.44 8.49
CA ARG A 227 -17.01 -4.04 9.83
C ARG A 227 -15.84 -3.80 10.78
N ILE A 228 -14.71 -3.32 10.27
CA ILE A 228 -13.54 -2.98 11.07
C ILE A 228 -13.83 -1.72 11.88
N GLY A 229 -14.47 -0.71 11.28
CA GLY A 229 -14.83 0.54 11.96
C GLY A 229 -15.16 1.65 10.98
N ALA A 230 -14.92 2.89 11.38
CA ALA A 230 -15.12 4.09 10.56
C ALA A 230 -13.91 5.02 10.64
N GLY A 231 -13.60 5.72 9.54
CA GLY A 231 -12.48 6.67 9.47
C GLY A 231 -12.58 7.85 10.45
N ALA A 232 -13.78 8.15 10.95
CA ALA A 232 -14.03 9.12 12.02
C ALA A 232 -13.42 8.73 13.39
N ASN A 233 -13.05 7.46 13.57
CA ASN A 233 -12.46 6.94 14.80
C ASN A 233 -11.47 5.83 14.49
N MET A 234 -10.26 6.22 14.09
CA MET A 234 -9.18 5.29 13.81
C MET A 234 -7.82 5.83 14.22
N ALA A 235 -6.87 4.94 14.41
CA ALA A 235 -5.45 5.21 14.51
C ALA A 235 -4.67 4.19 13.70
N VAL A 236 -3.59 4.63 13.06
CA VAL A 236 -2.77 3.82 12.15
C VAL A 236 -1.29 3.98 12.52
N ARG A 237 -0.55 2.88 12.60
CA ARG A 237 0.91 2.96 12.72
C ARG A 237 1.50 3.65 11.48
N ARG A 238 2.39 4.61 11.67
CA ARG A 238 3.14 5.25 10.58
C ARG A 238 3.88 4.21 9.74
N SER A 239 4.46 3.19 10.38
CA SER A 239 5.12 2.08 9.68
C SER A 239 4.16 1.31 8.76
N ALA A 240 2.88 1.18 9.11
CA ALA A 240 1.89 0.52 8.27
C ALA A 240 1.59 1.35 7.01
N LEU A 241 1.51 2.68 7.14
CA LEU A 241 1.37 3.60 6.01
C LEU A 241 2.60 3.57 5.09
N HIS A 242 3.82 3.47 5.64
CA HIS A 242 5.04 3.30 4.83
C HIS A 242 5.07 1.96 4.07
N ARG A 243 4.65 0.86 4.71
CA ARG A 243 4.65 -0.47 4.08
C ARG A 243 3.56 -0.63 3.02
N ASN A 244 2.38 -0.07 3.25
CA ASN A 244 1.20 -0.33 2.42
C ASN A 244 0.83 0.84 1.49
N GLY A 245 1.44 2.01 1.66
CA GLY A 245 1.09 3.25 0.98
C GLY A 245 0.07 4.09 1.75
N LEU A 246 -0.04 5.37 1.39
CA LEU A 246 -0.95 6.34 2.00
C LEU A 246 -2.42 6.15 1.52
N PHE A 247 -3.34 7.02 1.92
CA PHE A 247 -4.73 6.98 1.45
C PHE A 247 -4.81 7.24 -0.05
N ASP A 248 -5.66 6.50 -0.75
CA ASP A 248 -5.83 6.70 -2.18
C ASP A 248 -6.62 7.99 -2.48
N GLU A 249 -5.95 8.94 -3.14
CA GLU A 249 -6.51 10.28 -3.43
C GLU A 249 -7.70 10.27 -4.39
N ARG A 250 -7.99 9.14 -5.04
CA ARG A 250 -9.19 8.97 -5.89
C ARG A 250 -10.44 8.66 -5.05
N LEU A 251 -10.27 8.28 -3.79
CA LEU A 251 -11.34 7.90 -2.87
C LEU A 251 -11.62 9.01 -1.84
N GLY A 252 -12.72 8.86 -1.11
CA GLY A 252 -13.13 9.81 -0.07
C GLY A 252 -13.88 11.04 -0.54
N ALA A 253 -14.35 11.82 0.43
CA ALA A 253 -15.11 13.04 0.21
C ALA A 253 -14.31 14.05 -0.62
N GLY A 254 -14.96 14.74 -1.55
CA GLY A 254 -14.29 15.60 -2.55
C GLY A 254 -13.70 14.85 -3.75
N ALA A 255 -13.71 13.51 -3.76
CA ALA A 255 -13.32 12.68 -4.90
C ALA A 255 -14.44 11.69 -5.28
N ALA A 256 -14.24 10.37 -5.10
CA ALA A 256 -15.26 9.37 -5.41
C ALA A 256 -16.40 9.29 -4.37
N GLY A 257 -16.21 9.80 -3.15
CA GLY A 257 -17.25 9.95 -2.14
C GLY A 257 -16.90 9.38 -0.77
N CYS A 258 -16.36 8.16 -0.69
CA CYS A 258 -16.13 7.42 0.56
C CYS A 258 -15.14 6.25 0.33
N SER A 259 -14.93 5.42 1.36
CA SER A 259 -14.23 4.12 1.36
C SER A 259 -12.70 4.17 1.22
N GLU A 260 -12.08 5.33 1.37
CA GLU A 260 -10.63 5.51 1.48
C GLU A 260 -10.03 4.83 2.71
N ASP A 261 -10.78 4.79 3.81
CA ASP A 261 -10.41 4.11 5.05
C ASP A 261 -10.47 2.58 4.91
N SER A 262 -11.60 2.08 4.40
CA SER A 262 -11.88 0.69 4.10
C SER A 262 -10.92 0.12 3.06
N GLU A 263 -10.52 0.93 2.08
CA GLU A 263 -9.51 0.57 1.10
C GLU A 263 -8.13 0.41 1.74
N LEU A 264 -7.70 1.38 2.56
CA LEU A 264 -6.44 1.29 3.31
C LEU A 264 -6.41 0.06 4.21
N TRP A 265 -7.49 -0.22 4.96
CA TRP A 265 -7.54 -1.39 5.82
C TRP A 265 -7.47 -2.70 5.03
N ALA A 266 -8.11 -2.77 3.85
CA ALA A 266 -7.96 -3.92 2.97
C ALA A 266 -6.49 -4.16 2.60
N ARG A 267 -5.77 -3.10 2.18
CA ARG A 267 -4.33 -3.18 1.87
C ARG A 267 -3.49 -3.63 3.05
N VAL A 268 -3.72 -3.06 4.24
CA VAL A 268 -3.01 -3.44 5.46
C VAL A 268 -3.18 -4.92 5.77
N LEU A 269 -4.42 -5.43 5.73
CA LEU A 269 -4.71 -6.85 5.96
C LEU A 269 -4.08 -7.76 4.89
N GLU A 270 -4.07 -7.33 3.62
CA GLU A 270 -3.40 -8.08 2.54
C GLU A 270 -1.88 -8.12 2.69
N GLY A 271 -1.29 -7.02 3.18
CA GLY A 271 0.12 -6.91 3.56
C GLY A 271 0.51 -7.75 4.78
N GLY A 272 -0.44 -8.47 5.39
CA GLY A 272 -0.22 -9.31 6.57
C GLY A 272 -0.34 -8.55 7.90
N GLY A 273 -0.75 -7.28 7.87
CA GLY A 273 -1.05 -6.49 9.06
C GLY A 273 -2.35 -6.93 9.74
N THR A 274 -2.56 -6.45 10.96
CA THR A 274 -3.78 -6.72 11.75
C THR A 274 -4.51 -5.43 12.06
N CYS A 275 -5.84 -5.43 11.93
CA CYS A 275 -6.71 -4.36 12.42
C CYS A 275 -7.42 -4.81 13.70
N ARG A 276 -7.54 -3.92 14.69
CA ARG A 276 -8.28 -4.13 15.92
C ARG A 276 -9.42 -3.12 16.03
N TYR A 277 -10.63 -3.60 16.30
CA TYR A 277 -11.72 -2.75 16.76
C TYR A 277 -11.75 -2.74 18.29
N SER A 278 -11.58 -1.58 18.90
CA SER A 278 -11.59 -1.35 20.35
C SER A 278 -12.79 -0.49 20.75
N PRO A 279 -13.90 -1.08 21.24
CA PRO A 279 -15.11 -0.33 21.57
C PRO A 279 -14.93 0.67 22.73
N GLU A 280 -13.81 0.60 23.45
CA GLU A 280 -13.47 1.53 24.53
C GLU A 280 -12.97 2.89 24.02
N ALA A 281 -12.47 2.96 22.78
CA ALA A 281 -12.11 4.21 22.11
C ALA A 281 -13.39 4.81 21.50
N VAL A 282 -14.00 5.78 22.18
CA VAL A 282 -15.32 6.31 21.81
C VAL A 282 -15.22 7.71 21.22
N VAL A 283 -15.97 7.95 20.14
CA VAL A 283 -16.31 9.29 19.64
C VAL A 283 -17.82 9.41 19.47
N PHE A 284 -18.35 10.62 19.63
CA PHE A 284 -19.74 10.95 19.33
C PHE A 284 -19.81 11.73 18.01
N HIS A 285 -20.56 11.24 17.03
CA HIS A 285 -20.62 11.81 15.69
C HIS A 285 -21.93 12.58 15.48
N HIS A 286 -21.83 13.80 14.93
CA HIS A 286 -22.97 14.63 14.54
C HIS A 286 -23.47 14.23 13.15
N HIS A 287 -24.55 13.46 13.09
CA HIS A 287 -25.11 13.04 11.80
C HIS A 287 -25.87 14.17 11.12
N ARG A 288 -26.01 14.03 9.79
CA ARG A 288 -26.83 14.94 8.97
C ARG A 288 -28.27 14.99 9.50
N ARG A 289 -28.80 16.21 9.60
CA ARG A 289 -30.08 16.49 10.26
C ARG A 289 -31.28 16.24 9.33
N THR A 290 -31.11 16.43 8.03
CA THR A 290 -32.21 16.27 7.06
C THR A 290 -32.15 14.94 6.31
N VAL A 291 -33.31 14.44 5.88
CA VAL A 291 -33.42 13.21 5.08
C VAL A 291 -32.73 13.37 3.72
N GLU A 292 -32.80 14.56 3.13
CA GLU A 292 -32.17 14.91 1.85
C GLU A 292 -30.64 14.80 1.93
N GLU A 293 -30.04 15.31 2.99
CA GLU A 293 -28.60 15.18 3.24
C GLU A 293 -28.18 13.72 3.43
N VAL A 294 -28.98 12.92 4.16
CA VAL A 294 -28.71 11.48 4.35
C VAL A 294 -28.84 10.73 3.02
N ARG A 295 -29.80 11.08 2.16
CA ARG A 295 -29.91 10.52 0.81
C ARG A 295 -28.68 10.84 -0.05
N ARG A 296 -28.19 12.09 0.01
CA ARG A 296 -26.96 12.50 -0.67
C ARG A 296 -25.75 11.71 -0.16
N LEU A 297 -25.63 11.59 1.16
CA LEU A 297 -24.58 10.80 1.80
C LEU A 297 -24.63 9.32 1.39
N SER A 298 -25.81 8.71 1.38
CA SER A 298 -26.01 7.31 0.96
C SER A 298 -25.59 7.08 -0.51
N ARG A 299 -25.91 8.04 -1.39
CA ARG A 299 -25.46 8.05 -2.78
C ARG A 299 -23.93 8.10 -2.86
N ASP A 300 -23.29 8.99 -2.12
CA ASP A 300 -21.84 9.18 -2.14
C ASP A 300 -21.10 7.99 -1.51
N TYR A 301 -21.65 7.38 -0.47
CA TYR A 301 -21.14 6.14 0.14
C TYR A 301 -21.10 5.01 -0.89
N LEU A 302 -22.19 4.78 -1.61
CA LEU A 302 -22.20 3.69 -2.58
C LEU A 302 -21.36 3.99 -3.83
N ARG A 303 -21.33 5.25 -4.29
CA ARG A 303 -20.41 5.69 -5.35
C ARG A 303 -18.96 5.43 -4.96
N GLY A 304 -18.58 5.81 -3.74
CA GLY A 304 -17.26 5.59 -3.15
C GLY A 304 -16.94 4.10 -3.00
N HIS A 305 -17.89 3.29 -2.51
CA HIS A 305 -17.71 1.86 -2.37
C HIS A 305 -17.42 1.16 -3.71
N VAL A 306 -18.17 1.50 -4.76
CA VAL A 306 -17.93 0.96 -6.11
C VAL A 306 -16.57 1.42 -6.66
N ALA A 307 -16.21 2.68 -6.43
CA ALA A 307 -14.89 3.21 -6.81
C ALA A 307 -13.77 2.46 -6.09
N ALA A 308 -13.89 2.22 -4.78
CA ALA A 308 -12.92 1.48 -3.98
C ALA A 308 -12.74 0.04 -4.49
N LEU A 309 -13.82 -0.65 -4.85
CA LEU A 309 -13.73 -1.98 -5.49
C LEU A 309 -12.97 -1.91 -6.82
N ALA A 310 -13.20 -0.88 -7.64
CA ALA A 310 -12.46 -0.71 -8.89
C ALA A 310 -10.96 -0.44 -8.65
N VAL A 311 -10.62 0.38 -7.65
CA VAL A 311 -9.24 0.60 -7.19
C VAL A 311 -8.59 -0.71 -6.76
N GLN A 312 -9.26 -1.46 -5.88
CA GLN A 312 -8.77 -2.74 -5.36
C GLN A 312 -8.58 -3.81 -6.43
N VAL A 313 -9.50 -3.89 -7.40
CA VAL A 313 -9.35 -4.79 -8.55
C VAL A 313 -8.14 -4.40 -9.39
N ARG A 314 -7.91 -3.10 -9.64
CA ARG A 314 -6.79 -2.63 -10.46
C ARG A 314 -5.43 -2.85 -9.79
N ASP A 315 -5.33 -2.46 -8.52
CA ASP A 315 -4.05 -2.31 -7.83
C ASP A 315 -3.65 -3.60 -7.11
N HIS A 316 -4.62 -4.38 -6.65
CA HIS A 316 -4.40 -5.59 -5.82
C HIS A 316 -4.92 -6.89 -6.46
N ARG A 317 -5.51 -6.83 -7.67
CA ARG A 317 -6.03 -8.00 -8.43
C ARG A 317 -6.99 -8.88 -7.62
N ARG A 318 -7.82 -8.27 -6.78
CA ARG A 318 -8.75 -8.98 -5.90
C ARG A 318 -9.91 -9.59 -6.69
N GLY A 319 -9.78 -10.87 -7.06
CA GLY A 319 -10.83 -11.65 -7.70
C GLY A 319 -12.19 -11.61 -6.97
N PRO A 320 -12.25 -11.69 -5.63
CA PRO A 320 -13.48 -11.52 -4.87
C PRO A 320 -14.15 -10.16 -5.07
N ASP A 321 -13.38 -9.08 -5.18
CA ASP A 321 -13.91 -7.73 -5.38
C ASP A 321 -14.44 -7.55 -6.80
N LEU A 322 -13.78 -8.14 -7.80
CA LEU A 322 -14.31 -8.18 -9.16
C LEU A 322 -15.65 -8.92 -9.21
N ARG A 323 -15.76 -10.06 -8.54
CA ARG A 323 -17.02 -10.81 -8.43
C ARG A 323 -18.08 -10.00 -7.66
N ARG A 324 -17.70 -9.28 -6.61
CA ARG A 324 -18.59 -8.41 -5.86
C ARG A 324 -19.12 -7.27 -6.74
N LEU A 325 -18.24 -6.63 -7.51
CA LEU A 325 -18.56 -5.55 -8.43
C LEU A 325 -19.48 -6.04 -9.58
N ALA A 326 -19.12 -7.15 -10.23
CA ALA A 326 -19.81 -7.64 -11.43
C ALA A 326 -21.09 -8.44 -11.13
N VAL A 327 -21.18 -9.10 -9.97
CA VAL A 327 -22.30 -10.02 -9.66
C VAL A 327 -22.94 -9.70 -8.31
N GLY A 328 -22.12 -9.49 -7.27
CA GLY A 328 -22.60 -9.32 -5.89
C GLY A 328 -23.52 -8.11 -5.70
N LEU A 329 -23.03 -6.92 -6.04
CA LEU A 329 -23.77 -5.66 -5.93
C LEU A 329 -25.02 -5.62 -6.82
N PRO A 330 -24.95 -5.95 -8.13
CA PRO A 330 -26.16 -6.00 -8.97
C PRO A 330 -27.24 -6.93 -8.39
N ARG A 331 -26.84 -8.15 -7.96
CA ARG A 331 -27.78 -9.12 -7.37
C ARG A 331 -28.35 -8.63 -6.04
N HIS A 332 -27.55 -7.99 -5.19
CA HIS A 332 -28.01 -7.43 -3.92
C HIS A 332 -29.07 -6.36 -4.14
N TYR A 333 -28.79 -5.37 -4.99
CA TYR A 333 -29.70 -4.26 -5.23
C TYR A 333 -30.94 -4.67 -6.03
N ALA A 334 -30.84 -5.61 -6.97
CA ALA A 334 -32.02 -6.18 -7.65
C ALA A 334 -32.97 -6.88 -6.66
N ARG A 335 -32.43 -7.71 -5.75
CA ARG A 335 -33.22 -8.34 -4.69
C ARG A 335 -33.85 -7.32 -3.76
N ARG A 336 -33.09 -6.29 -3.37
CA ARG A 336 -33.58 -5.25 -2.46
C ARG A 336 -34.69 -4.42 -3.11
N ALA A 337 -34.53 -4.03 -4.37
CA ALA A 337 -35.55 -3.33 -5.14
C ALA A 337 -36.84 -4.14 -5.25
N LEU A 338 -36.75 -5.45 -5.51
CA LEU A 338 -37.91 -6.35 -5.52
C LEU A 338 -38.61 -6.41 -4.15
N ARG A 339 -37.85 -6.52 -3.05
CA ARG A 339 -38.45 -6.54 -1.71
C ARG A 339 -39.16 -5.23 -1.37
N VAL A 340 -38.60 -4.08 -1.75
CA VAL A 340 -39.25 -2.78 -1.57
C VAL A 340 -40.50 -2.67 -2.44
N ALA A 341 -40.44 -3.08 -3.72
CA ALA A 341 -41.59 -3.06 -4.62
C ALA A 341 -42.74 -3.98 -4.17
N THR A 342 -42.41 -5.09 -3.50
CA THR A 342 -43.39 -6.04 -2.94
C THR A 342 -43.84 -5.69 -1.52
N GLY A 343 -43.42 -4.54 -0.96
CA GLY A 343 -43.76 -4.11 0.40
C GLY A 343 -43.13 -4.93 1.52
N ARG A 344 -42.18 -5.82 1.20
CA ARG A 344 -41.50 -6.72 2.16
C ARG A 344 -40.30 -6.09 2.86
N ASP A 345 -39.90 -4.88 2.48
CA ASP A 345 -38.74 -4.15 3.01
C ASP A 345 -38.99 -2.64 2.84
N ALA A 346 -38.46 -1.82 3.76
CA ALA A 346 -38.55 -0.36 3.70
C ALA A 346 -37.13 0.22 3.68
N LYS A 347 -36.74 0.84 2.56
CA LYS A 347 -35.42 1.47 2.39
C LYS A 347 -35.57 2.86 1.78
N PRO A 348 -35.78 3.91 2.60
CA PRO A 348 -36.02 5.28 2.13
C PRO A 348 -34.88 5.89 1.29
N THR A 349 -33.69 5.29 1.35
CA THR A 349 -32.50 5.70 0.57
C THR A 349 -32.26 4.86 -0.68
N LEU A 350 -33.13 3.90 -1.03
CA LEU A 350 -32.87 2.96 -2.13
C LEU A 350 -32.60 3.66 -3.47
N SER A 351 -33.36 4.70 -3.80
CA SER A 351 -33.15 5.48 -5.03
C SER A 351 -31.78 6.18 -5.03
N ALA A 352 -31.38 6.73 -3.89
CA ALA A 352 -30.07 7.35 -3.69
C ALA A 352 -28.93 6.32 -3.79
N ASP A 353 -29.12 5.14 -3.20
CA ASP A 353 -28.20 4.01 -3.32
C ASP A 353 -28.04 3.65 -4.81
N LEU A 354 -29.12 3.33 -5.52
CA LEU A 354 -29.05 2.98 -6.95
C LEU A 354 -28.37 4.06 -7.79
N ALA A 355 -28.65 5.34 -7.53
CA ALA A 355 -27.96 6.45 -8.18
C ALA A 355 -26.45 6.48 -7.87
N GLY A 356 -26.06 6.15 -6.64
CA GLY A 356 -24.67 6.03 -6.20
C GLY A 356 -23.95 4.87 -6.87
N TRP A 357 -24.60 3.71 -6.95
CA TRP A 357 -24.08 2.54 -7.65
C TRP A 357 -23.82 2.83 -9.13
N LEU A 358 -24.79 3.42 -9.83
CA LEU A 358 -24.64 3.82 -11.23
C LEU A 358 -23.54 4.88 -11.41
N ALA A 359 -23.45 5.86 -10.52
CA ALA A 359 -22.39 6.87 -10.56
C ALA A 359 -21.00 6.23 -10.37
N GLY A 360 -20.87 5.27 -9.45
CA GLY A 360 -19.65 4.51 -9.25
C GLY A 360 -19.27 3.66 -10.46
N LEU A 361 -20.24 2.98 -11.09
CA LEU A 361 -20.01 2.20 -12.31
C LEU A 361 -19.53 3.07 -13.48
N ARG A 362 -20.02 4.31 -13.60
CA ARG A 362 -19.54 5.27 -14.60
C ARG A 362 -18.09 5.70 -14.35
N LEU A 363 -17.64 5.74 -13.10
CA LEU A 363 -16.25 6.03 -12.75
C LEU A 363 -15.31 4.83 -12.94
N ALA A 364 -15.82 3.61 -12.75
CA ALA A 364 -15.01 2.39 -12.72
C ALA A 364 -14.06 2.22 -13.92
N PRO A 365 -14.43 2.48 -15.19
CA PRO A 365 -13.49 2.37 -16.31
C PRO A 365 -12.27 3.29 -16.19
N SER A 366 -12.47 4.54 -15.72
CA SER A 366 -11.38 5.49 -15.51
C SER A 366 -10.47 5.07 -14.35
N LEU A 367 -11.05 4.46 -13.31
CA LEU A 367 -10.31 3.98 -12.14
C LEU A 367 -9.58 2.67 -12.39
N LEU A 368 -10.11 1.82 -13.28
CA LEU A 368 -9.50 0.55 -13.73
C LEU A 368 -8.40 0.78 -14.77
N ARG A 369 -8.46 1.89 -15.52
CA ARG A 369 -7.36 2.33 -16.38
C ARG A 369 -6.16 2.66 -15.50
N ARG A 370 -5.01 2.04 -15.77
CA ARG A 370 -3.74 2.42 -15.14
C ARG A 370 -3.31 3.79 -15.71
N PRO A 371 -2.98 4.79 -14.87
CA PRO A 371 -2.28 5.96 -15.36
C PRO A 371 -0.95 5.52 -16.01
N ARG A 372 -0.51 6.29 -17.01
CA ARG A 372 0.87 6.21 -17.51
C ARG A 372 1.79 6.70 -16.38
N GLY A 373 2.86 5.95 -16.11
CA GLY A 373 3.80 6.17 -15.02
C GLY A 373 3.42 5.42 -13.74
N TRP A 374 4.12 4.32 -13.45
CA TRP A 374 4.19 3.70 -12.12
C TRP A 374 5.66 3.44 -11.85
N GLY A 375 6.07 3.48 -10.57
CA GLY A 375 7.39 2.99 -10.15
C GLY A 375 7.60 1.51 -10.48
N THR A 376 8.68 0.90 -9.98
CA THR A 376 9.03 -0.48 -10.32
C THR A 376 7.87 -1.46 -10.07
N ALA A 377 7.64 -2.40 -10.99
CA ALA A 377 6.70 -3.49 -10.80
C ALA A 377 7.02 -4.26 -9.50
N PRO A 378 6.00 -4.82 -8.81
CA PRO A 378 6.23 -5.71 -7.68
C PRO A 378 7.22 -6.82 -8.06
N ALA A 379 8.17 -7.13 -7.17
CA ALA A 379 9.26 -8.07 -7.46
C ALA A 379 8.75 -9.42 -8.01
N GLY A 380 7.65 -9.96 -7.44
CA GLY A 380 7.04 -11.20 -7.91
C GLY A 380 6.51 -11.13 -9.35
N GLN A 381 5.96 -9.99 -9.77
CA GLN A 381 5.49 -9.78 -11.15
C GLN A 381 6.68 -9.66 -12.11
N PHE A 382 7.69 -8.87 -11.74
CA PHE A 382 8.88 -8.69 -12.56
C PHE A 382 9.62 -10.03 -12.76
N LEU A 383 9.90 -10.76 -11.68
CA LEU A 383 10.61 -12.04 -11.70
C LEU A 383 9.83 -13.22 -12.31
N ALA A 384 8.53 -13.06 -12.55
CA ALA A 384 7.71 -14.01 -13.29
C ALA A 384 7.81 -13.82 -14.81
N GLY A 385 8.21 -12.63 -15.27
CA GLY A 385 8.47 -12.35 -16.66
C GLY A 385 9.78 -12.99 -17.14
N ASN A 386 9.77 -13.50 -18.37
CA ASN A 386 10.99 -13.87 -19.07
C ASN A 386 10.85 -13.44 -20.54
N PRO A 387 11.64 -12.46 -21.01
CA PRO A 387 11.56 -11.98 -22.37
C PRO A 387 12.25 -12.92 -23.36
N TYR A 388 13.02 -13.89 -22.87
CA TYR A 388 13.72 -14.85 -23.72
C TYR A 388 12.95 -16.18 -23.81
N PRO A 389 12.46 -16.57 -25.01
CA PRO A 389 11.74 -17.83 -25.19
C PRO A 389 12.63 -19.07 -25.01
N ARG A 390 13.95 -18.91 -25.18
CA ARG A 390 14.96 -19.97 -25.00
C ARG A 390 16.17 -19.42 -24.21
N PRO A 391 16.04 -19.18 -22.90
CA PRO A 391 17.11 -18.58 -22.13
C PRO A 391 18.33 -19.52 -22.07
N ARG A 392 19.53 -18.95 -22.17
CA ARG A 392 20.75 -19.67 -21.77
C ARG A 392 20.63 -20.06 -20.29
N THR A 393 21.27 -21.16 -19.90
CA THR A 393 21.25 -21.69 -18.51
C THR A 393 19.86 -21.97 -17.91
N ASP A 394 18.85 -22.26 -18.74
CA ASP A 394 17.46 -22.50 -18.32
C ASP A 394 16.81 -21.33 -17.54
N GLY A 395 17.36 -20.11 -17.68
CA GLY A 395 16.78 -18.87 -17.10
C GLY A 395 17.15 -18.58 -15.64
N LEU A 396 17.95 -19.42 -14.98
CA LEU A 396 18.39 -19.20 -13.59
C LEU A 396 19.15 -17.88 -13.42
N PHE A 397 20.15 -17.67 -14.28
CA PHE A 397 20.95 -16.44 -14.33
C PHE A 397 20.09 -15.18 -14.50
N TYR A 398 19.17 -15.26 -15.46
CA TYR A 398 18.32 -14.14 -15.81
C TYR A 398 17.48 -13.66 -14.61
N ARG A 399 16.95 -14.58 -13.79
CA ARG A 399 16.18 -14.21 -12.60
C ARG A 399 17.03 -13.59 -11.50
N GLU A 400 18.29 -14.01 -11.37
CA GLU A 400 19.24 -13.37 -10.45
C GLU A 400 19.57 -11.94 -10.88
N LYS A 401 19.84 -11.73 -12.18
CA LYS A 401 20.04 -10.39 -12.76
C LYS A 401 18.82 -9.50 -12.49
N MET A 402 17.63 -9.96 -12.85
CA MET A 402 16.39 -9.21 -12.60
C MET A 402 16.20 -8.86 -11.12
N ARG A 403 16.50 -9.79 -10.21
CA ARG A 403 16.40 -9.51 -8.77
C ARG A 403 17.39 -8.44 -8.34
N ALA A 404 18.63 -8.46 -8.84
CA ALA A 404 19.62 -7.43 -8.55
C ALA A 404 19.17 -6.07 -9.10
N ILE A 405 18.69 -6.02 -10.35
CA ILE A 405 18.12 -4.80 -10.97
C ILE A 405 16.97 -4.25 -10.09
N HIS A 406 16.01 -5.10 -9.71
CA HIS A 406 14.87 -4.68 -8.89
C HIS A 406 15.26 -4.08 -7.53
N ARG A 407 16.35 -4.59 -6.92
CA ARG A 407 16.85 -4.11 -5.62
C ARG A 407 17.49 -2.72 -5.67
N VAL A 408 17.96 -2.29 -6.83
CA VAL A 408 18.67 -1.00 -6.99
C VAL A 408 17.88 0.01 -7.82
N ALA A 409 16.90 -0.45 -8.58
CA ALA A 409 16.04 0.40 -9.40
C ALA A 409 15.24 1.39 -8.53
N PRO A 410 15.11 2.66 -8.94
CA PRO A 410 14.37 3.65 -8.17
C PRO A 410 12.89 3.27 -8.07
N ALA A 411 12.36 3.27 -6.84
CA ALA A 411 10.96 3.00 -6.56
C ALA A 411 10.04 4.22 -6.84
N ALA A 412 10.62 5.37 -7.16
CA ALA A 412 9.90 6.60 -7.50
C ALA A 412 9.05 6.42 -8.77
N VAL A 413 8.12 7.36 -9.00
CA VAL A 413 7.32 7.37 -10.23
C VAL A 413 8.24 7.65 -11.41
N VAL A 414 8.24 6.73 -12.37
CA VAL A 414 9.03 6.83 -13.60
C VAL A 414 8.04 6.95 -14.77
N GLU A 415 8.09 8.07 -15.48
CA GLU A 415 7.21 8.31 -16.63
C GLU A 415 7.86 7.85 -17.93
N SER A 416 9.19 7.96 -18.02
CA SER A 416 9.96 7.75 -19.23
C SER A 416 11.28 7.03 -18.96
N VAL A 417 11.52 5.96 -19.70
CA VAL A 417 12.72 5.13 -19.61
C VAL A 417 13.39 5.05 -20.97
N LEU A 418 14.71 5.23 -21.00
CA LEU A 418 15.55 4.88 -22.13
C LEU A 418 16.33 3.61 -21.82
N GLU A 419 16.03 2.54 -22.52
CA GLU A 419 16.80 1.30 -22.51
C GLU A 419 17.79 1.35 -23.67
N VAL A 420 19.09 1.41 -23.37
CA VAL A 420 20.15 1.42 -24.38
C VAL A 420 20.67 0.00 -24.56
N GLY A 421 20.71 -0.49 -25.80
CA GLY A 421 21.13 -1.84 -26.15
C GLY A 421 20.16 -2.92 -25.67
N GLY A 422 18.85 -2.63 -25.66
CA GLY A 422 17.84 -3.54 -25.12
C GLY A 422 17.61 -4.81 -25.95
N GLY A 423 18.12 -4.87 -27.19
CA GLY A 423 17.98 -6.00 -28.11
C GLY A 423 16.54 -6.52 -28.19
N GLN A 424 16.35 -7.81 -27.91
CA GLN A 424 15.04 -8.49 -27.87
C GLN A 424 14.41 -8.56 -26.47
N SER A 425 14.99 -7.89 -25.47
CA SER A 425 14.66 -8.19 -24.06
C SER A 425 13.51 -7.35 -23.50
N ALA A 426 13.36 -6.09 -23.94
CA ALA A 426 12.37 -5.14 -23.39
C ALA A 426 12.30 -5.19 -21.84
N LEU A 427 13.45 -5.40 -21.17
CA LEU A 427 13.49 -5.72 -19.75
C LEU A 427 12.92 -4.58 -18.92
N THR A 428 13.22 -3.34 -19.32
CA THR A 428 12.71 -2.16 -18.64
C THR A 428 11.18 -2.02 -18.76
N SER A 429 10.55 -2.59 -19.79
CA SER A 429 9.07 -2.63 -19.89
C SER A 429 8.45 -3.61 -18.91
N LEU A 430 9.17 -4.66 -18.52
CA LEU A 430 8.77 -5.54 -17.42
C LEU A 430 9.00 -4.87 -16.05
N LEU A 431 10.10 -4.10 -15.93
CA LEU A 431 10.46 -3.40 -14.69
C LEU A 431 9.56 -2.20 -14.42
N TYR A 432 9.24 -1.41 -15.44
CA TYR A 432 8.42 -0.20 -15.38
C TYR A 432 7.22 -0.32 -16.33
N PRO A 433 6.25 -1.20 -16.04
CA PRO A 433 5.12 -1.48 -16.94
C PRO A 433 4.19 -0.28 -17.15
N GLY A 434 4.35 0.79 -16.36
CA GLY A 434 3.62 2.05 -16.54
C GLY A 434 4.38 3.10 -17.36
N ALA A 435 5.70 2.99 -17.51
CA ALA A 435 6.51 4.01 -18.15
C ALA A 435 6.44 3.94 -19.68
N ARG A 436 6.69 5.07 -20.35
CA ARG A 436 7.00 5.10 -21.77
C ARG A 436 8.44 4.64 -21.94
N VAL A 437 8.61 3.40 -22.41
CA VAL A 437 9.92 2.82 -22.66
C VAL A 437 10.35 3.09 -24.10
N VAL A 438 11.55 3.62 -24.27
CA VAL A 438 12.21 3.75 -25.56
C VAL A 438 13.42 2.80 -25.54
N ASN A 439 13.48 1.88 -26.50
CA ASN A 439 14.65 1.02 -26.69
C ASN A 439 15.49 1.59 -27.84
N VAL A 440 16.73 1.98 -27.55
CA VAL A 440 17.73 2.35 -28.58
C VAL A 440 18.66 1.18 -28.83
N GLU A 441 18.75 0.79 -30.10
CA GLU A 441 19.57 -0.35 -30.52
C GLU A 441 20.31 -0.02 -31.81
N ILE A 442 21.57 -0.44 -31.92
CA ILE A 442 22.41 -0.16 -33.10
C ILE A 442 22.02 -1.08 -34.27
N ASP A 443 21.61 -2.31 -33.98
CA ASP A 443 21.13 -3.25 -34.99
C ASP A 443 19.62 -3.11 -35.21
N ALA A 444 19.25 -2.52 -36.35
CA ALA A 444 17.87 -2.32 -36.75
C ALA A 444 17.07 -3.63 -36.92
N ALA A 445 17.73 -4.79 -37.05
CA ALA A 445 17.05 -6.09 -37.16
C ALA A 445 16.20 -6.42 -35.92
N TYR A 446 16.51 -5.82 -34.76
CA TYR A 446 15.73 -6.01 -33.53
C TYR A 446 14.40 -5.25 -33.51
N ALA A 447 14.14 -4.37 -34.49
CA ALA A 447 12.89 -3.62 -34.59
C ALA A 447 11.64 -4.53 -34.68
N THR A 448 11.77 -5.70 -35.31
CA THR A 448 10.65 -6.63 -35.54
C THR A 448 10.53 -7.72 -34.48
N SER A 449 11.31 -7.65 -33.38
CA SER A 449 11.25 -8.68 -32.33
C SER A 449 9.91 -8.64 -31.60
N ALA A 450 9.42 -9.81 -31.13
CA ALA A 450 8.16 -9.92 -30.40
C ALA A 450 8.12 -9.08 -29.10
N ALA A 451 9.28 -8.82 -28.50
CA ALA A 451 9.39 -7.95 -27.34
C ALA A 451 9.32 -6.46 -27.73
N THR A 452 9.85 -6.11 -28.90
CA THR A 452 9.84 -4.75 -29.45
C THR A 452 8.46 -4.31 -29.92
N THR A 453 7.60 -5.27 -30.31
CA THR A 453 6.22 -5.01 -30.75
C THR A 453 5.20 -5.03 -29.60
N ALA A 454 5.66 -5.20 -28.35
CA ALA A 454 4.80 -5.14 -27.17
C ALA A 454 4.21 -3.73 -26.97
N ALA A 455 2.94 -3.68 -26.55
CA ALA A 455 2.22 -2.42 -26.37
C ALA A 455 2.91 -1.50 -25.32
N GLY A 456 3.42 -0.35 -25.77
CA GLY A 456 4.01 0.68 -24.90
C GLY A 456 5.52 0.91 -25.05
N LEU A 457 6.23 0.05 -25.79
CA LEU A 457 7.65 0.21 -26.11
C LEU A 457 7.83 0.86 -27.49
N ARG A 458 8.69 1.86 -27.59
CA ARG A 458 9.10 2.49 -28.86
C ARG A 458 10.53 2.07 -29.20
N PHE A 459 10.73 1.49 -30.37
CA PHE A 459 12.06 1.20 -30.90
C PHE A 459 12.65 2.41 -31.62
N VAL A 460 13.96 2.62 -31.48
CA VAL A 460 14.73 3.62 -32.20
C VAL A 460 16.06 2.99 -32.59
N ALA A 461 16.38 2.96 -33.89
CA ALA A 461 17.73 2.60 -34.32
C ALA A 461 18.68 3.76 -34.00
N GLY A 462 19.78 3.51 -33.28
CA GLY A 462 20.70 4.56 -32.87
C GLY A 462 21.96 4.07 -32.16
N ASP A 463 22.99 4.90 -32.18
CA ASP A 463 24.28 4.66 -31.51
C ASP A 463 24.25 5.24 -30.09
N ALA A 464 24.66 4.45 -29.10
CA ALA A 464 24.75 4.87 -27.71
C ALA A 464 25.71 6.06 -27.48
N THR A 465 26.67 6.28 -28.38
CA THR A 465 27.62 7.39 -28.36
C THR A 465 27.08 8.68 -29.01
N ALA A 466 25.86 8.64 -29.55
CA ALA A 466 25.15 9.78 -30.13
C ALA A 466 23.63 9.56 -30.04
N LEU A 467 23.08 9.66 -28.83
CA LEU A 467 21.67 9.38 -28.56
C LEU A 467 20.78 10.44 -29.23
N PRO A 468 19.80 10.04 -30.08
CA PRO A 468 18.97 10.95 -30.88
C PRO A 468 17.82 11.57 -30.07
N PHE A 469 18.12 12.03 -28.86
CA PHE A 469 17.16 12.62 -27.93
C PHE A 469 17.66 13.94 -27.37
N PRO A 470 16.75 14.86 -27.01
CA PRO A 470 17.13 16.09 -26.34
C PRO A 470 17.68 15.80 -24.94
N ASP A 471 18.37 16.80 -24.40
CA ASP A 471 18.86 16.79 -23.03
C ASP A 471 17.68 16.64 -22.05
N SER A 472 17.90 15.96 -20.93
CA SER A 472 16.88 15.79 -19.87
C SER A 472 15.53 15.24 -20.36
N ALA A 473 15.56 14.30 -21.30
CA ALA A 473 14.37 13.67 -21.89
C ALA A 473 13.79 12.51 -21.07
N PHE A 474 14.60 11.86 -20.21
CA PHE A 474 14.23 10.62 -19.53
C PHE A 474 14.41 10.67 -18.01
N ASP A 475 13.56 9.95 -17.29
CA ASP A 475 13.65 9.80 -15.83
C ASP A 475 14.64 8.69 -15.45
N VAL A 476 14.73 7.64 -16.28
CA VAL A 476 15.67 6.53 -16.11
C VAL A 476 16.36 6.21 -17.43
N VAL A 477 17.67 6.00 -17.38
CA VAL A 477 18.46 5.47 -18.50
C VAL A 477 19.13 4.17 -18.05
N THR A 478 19.18 3.14 -18.91
CA THR A 478 19.76 1.85 -18.55
C THR A 478 20.78 1.34 -19.58
N PHE A 479 21.89 0.77 -19.10
CA PHE A 479 22.80 -0.09 -19.87
C PHE A 479 22.89 -1.45 -19.19
N PHE A 480 22.22 -2.47 -19.73
CA PHE A 480 22.22 -3.79 -19.10
C PHE A 480 23.09 -4.78 -19.88
N ASP A 481 24.37 -4.87 -19.50
CA ASP A 481 25.43 -5.65 -20.19
C ASP A 481 25.63 -5.12 -21.62
N VAL A 482 25.92 -3.82 -21.73
CA VAL A 482 26.03 -3.08 -22.99
C VAL A 482 27.30 -2.24 -23.04
N LEU A 483 27.66 -1.59 -21.93
CA LEU A 483 28.74 -0.60 -21.88
C LEU A 483 30.12 -1.21 -22.19
N GLU A 484 30.33 -2.47 -21.81
CA GLU A 484 31.53 -3.28 -22.09
C GLU A 484 31.71 -3.65 -23.57
N HIS A 485 30.69 -3.41 -24.40
CA HIS A 485 30.72 -3.61 -25.86
C HIS A 485 31.00 -2.31 -26.63
N ILE A 486 31.04 -1.16 -25.96
CA ILE A 486 31.18 0.15 -26.59
C ILE A 486 32.66 0.63 -26.50
N PRO A 487 33.38 0.80 -27.62
CA PRO A 487 34.79 1.25 -27.57
C PRO A 487 34.97 2.64 -26.96
N ARG A 488 33.98 3.52 -27.14
CA ARG A 488 33.93 4.88 -26.58
C ARG A 488 32.91 4.96 -25.44
N ASP A 489 33.06 4.05 -24.48
CA ASP A 489 32.20 3.92 -23.28
C ASP A 489 31.98 5.25 -22.53
N GLY A 490 33.01 6.09 -22.40
CA GLY A 490 32.89 7.41 -21.76
C GLY A 490 31.99 8.39 -22.52
N VAL A 491 31.97 8.33 -23.85
CA VAL A 491 31.05 9.13 -24.66
C VAL A 491 29.61 8.63 -24.47
N ALA A 492 29.41 7.31 -24.44
CA ALA A 492 28.09 6.73 -24.20
C ALA A 492 27.56 7.03 -22.78
N ALA A 493 28.43 6.97 -21.77
CA ALA A 493 28.07 7.36 -20.41
C ALA A 493 27.70 8.85 -20.33
N GLY A 494 28.47 9.71 -21.00
CA GLY A 494 28.18 11.15 -21.11
C GLY A 494 26.84 11.43 -21.80
N GLU A 495 26.53 10.73 -22.89
CA GLU A 495 25.24 10.83 -23.57
C GLU A 495 24.07 10.39 -22.68
N ALA A 496 24.23 9.30 -21.93
CA ALA A 496 23.22 8.86 -20.97
C ALA A 496 23.00 9.90 -19.86
N VAL A 497 24.06 10.50 -19.33
CA VAL A 497 23.99 11.60 -18.37
C VAL A 497 23.29 12.83 -18.97
N ARG A 498 23.57 13.15 -20.23
CA ARG A 498 22.96 14.29 -20.95
C ARG A 498 21.44 14.14 -21.08
N VAL A 499 20.98 12.98 -21.54
CA VAL A 499 19.54 12.74 -21.77
C VAL A 499 18.75 12.47 -20.48
N LEU A 500 19.43 12.23 -19.35
CA LEU A 500 18.80 12.02 -18.05
C LEU A 500 18.35 13.35 -17.42
N ARG A 501 17.13 13.40 -16.88
CA ARG A 501 16.58 14.55 -16.16
C ARG A 501 17.33 14.80 -14.84
N PRO A 502 17.39 16.06 -14.34
CA PRO A 502 17.81 16.31 -12.97
C PRO A 502 17.00 15.46 -11.98
N GLY A 503 17.68 14.82 -11.03
CA GLY A 503 17.06 13.84 -10.11
C GLY A 503 16.74 12.46 -10.72
N GLY A 504 16.95 12.26 -12.03
CA GLY A 504 16.77 10.97 -12.71
C GLY A 504 17.85 9.95 -12.35
N SER A 505 17.63 8.67 -12.69
CA SER A 505 18.55 7.58 -12.36
C SER A 505 19.18 6.90 -13.58
N LEU A 506 20.48 6.59 -13.46
CA LEU A 506 21.20 5.73 -14.41
C LEU A 506 21.36 4.35 -13.79
N LEU A 507 21.01 3.29 -14.51
CA LEU A 507 21.24 1.91 -14.10
C LEU A 507 22.22 1.23 -15.06
N VAL A 508 23.29 0.62 -14.54
CA VAL A 508 24.26 -0.12 -15.36
C VAL A 508 24.44 -1.52 -14.78
N SER A 509 24.41 -2.56 -15.62
CA SER A 509 24.92 -3.89 -15.24
C SER A 509 26.10 -4.26 -16.11
N SER A 510 27.08 -4.94 -15.51
CA SER A 510 28.24 -5.49 -16.23
C SER A 510 28.94 -6.57 -15.38
N PRO A 511 29.72 -7.47 -16.00
CA PRO A 511 30.58 -8.40 -15.29
C PRO A 511 31.61 -7.71 -14.39
N ASN A 512 31.84 -8.32 -13.22
CA ASN A 512 32.87 -7.88 -12.30
C ASN A 512 34.26 -8.29 -12.81
N GLU A 513 35.27 -7.49 -12.50
CA GLU A 513 36.65 -7.85 -12.83
C GLU A 513 37.09 -9.16 -12.18
N HIS A 514 36.65 -9.40 -10.94
CA HIS A 514 37.01 -10.55 -10.12
C HIS A 514 35.89 -11.59 -10.06
N TRP A 515 35.46 -12.07 -11.23
CA TRP A 515 34.27 -12.93 -11.36
C TRP A 515 34.54 -14.45 -11.21
N ARG A 516 35.80 -14.89 -11.14
CA ARG A 516 36.16 -16.31 -11.01
C ARG A 516 36.32 -16.73 -9.55
N PHE A 517 35.67 -17.82 -9.15
CA PHE A 517 35.85 -18.43 -7.83
C PHE A 517 36.85 -19.60 -7.86
N PRO A 518 37.45 -20.00 -6.70
CA PRO A 518 38.53 -20.99 -6.67
C PRO A 518 38.24 -22.34 -7.33
N TYR A 519 36.99 -22.83 -7.29
CA TYR A 519 36.61 -24.09 -7.93
C TYR A 519 36.53 -24.02 -9.45
N HIS A 520 36.58 -22.83 -10.08
CA HIS A 520 36.64 -22.73 -11.53
C HIS A 520 37.83 -23.50 -12.13
N ARG A 521 38.88 -23.76 -11.34
CA ARG A 521 40.00 -24.65 -11.71
C ARG A 521 39.54 -26.02 -12.21
N VAL A 522 38.45 -26.56 -11.67
CA VAL A 522 37.85 -27.84 -12.10
C VAL A 522 37.09 -27.67 -13.42
N PHE A 523 36.40 -26.55 -13.58
CA PHE A 523 35.59 -26.24 -14.76
C PHE A 523 36.40 -25.79 -15.97
N ARG A 524 37.63 -25.30 -15.78
CA ARG A 524 38.50 -24.79 -16.85
C ARG A 524 38.73 -25.77 -18.00
N ARG A 525 38.68 -27.08 -17.74
CA ARG A 525 38.85 -28.13 -18.77
C ARG A 525 37.63 -28.30 -19.67
N ILE A 526 36.45 -27.96 -19.17
CA ILE A 526 35.18 -28.18 -19.84
C ILE A 526 34.49 -26.87 -20.23
N CYS A 527 34.91 -25.72 -19.71
CA CYS A 527 34.35 -24.42 -20.07
C CYS A 527 35.25 -23.69 -21.08
N PRO A 528 34.68 -22.81 -21.92
CA PRO A 528 35.48 -21.89 -22.73
C PRO A 528 36.37 -21.00 -21.86
N THR A 529 37.52 -20.62 -22.41
CA THR A 529 38.44 -19.64 -21.81
C THR A 529 37.80 -18.26 -21.76
N ASP A 530 38.30 -17.38 -20.89
CA ASP A 530 37.80 -16.01 -20.79
C ASP A 530 37.85 -15.30 -22.14
N SER A 531 38.97 -15.43 -22.89
CA SER A 531 39.12 -14.82 -24.21
C SER A 531 38.10 -15.34 -25.22
N GLU A 532 37.77 -16.63 -25.21
CA GLU A 532 36.74 -17.19 -26.08
C GLU A 532 35.34 -16.71 -25.71
N VAL A 533 35.04 -16.59 -24.40
CA VAL A 533 33.76 -16.06 -23.91
C VAL A 533 33.60 -14.59 -24.29
N MET A 534 34.63 -13.77 -24.03
CA MET A 534 34.61 -12.34 -24.36
C MET A 534 34.51 -12.11 -25.87
N ALA A 535 35.20 -12.92 -26.67
CA ALA A 535 35.10 -12.88 -28.13
C ALA A 535 33.70 -13.31 -28.62
N GLU A 536 33.11 -14.37 -28.05
CA GLU A 536 31.74 -14.80 -28.38
C GLU A 536 30.71 -13.71 -28.03
N TRP A 537 30.91 -13.00 -26.93
CA TRP A 537 30.02 -11.93 -26.48
C TRP A 537 30.29 -10.60 -27.19
N GLY A 538 31.40 -10.46 -27.93
CA GLY A 538 31.76 -9.21 -28.60
C GLY A 538 32.17 -8.10 -27.62
N HIS A 539 32.80 -8.47 -26.51
CA HIS A 539 33.32 -7.51 -25.53
C HIS A 539 34.54 -6.80 -26.08
N VAL A 540 34.56 -5.47 -26.03
CA VAL A 540 35.76 -4.66 -26.28
C VAL A 540 36.52 -4.37 -24.99
N ARG A 541 35.85 -4.56 -23.85
CA ARG A 541 36.43 -4.55 -22.51
C ARG A 541 35.92 -5.76 -21.72
N ARG A 542 36.78 -6.29 -20.86
CA ARG A 542 36.48 -7.50 -20.06
C ARG A 542 35.37 -7.30 -19.02
N CYS A 543 35.35 -6.16 -18.32
CA CYS A 543 34.60 -5.95 -17.08
C CYS A 543 34.77 -4.52 -16.56
N TYR A 544 34.03 -4.17 -15.51
CA TYR A 544 34.25 -2.96 -14.74
C TYR A 544 34.48 -3.27 -13.25
N ASP A 545 35.32 -2.45 -12.61
CA ASP A 545 35.29 -2.29 -11.16
C ASP A 545 34.47 -1.03 -10.80
N THR A 546 34.08 -0.95 -9.53
CA THR A 546 33.24 0.15 -9.02
C THR A 546 33.90 1.52 -9.23
N PRO A 547 35.19 1.74 -8.91
CA PRO A 547 35.85 3.02 -9.12
C PRO A 547 35.94 3.46 -10.60
N ALA A 548 36.20 2.54 -11.53
CA ALA A 548 36.25 2.89 -12.95
C ALA A 548 34.88 3.36 -13.46
N LEU A 549 33.79 2.75 -13.01
CA LEU A 549 32.43 3.19 -13.38
C LEU A 549 32.07 4.54 -12.74
N GLU A 550 32.45 4.79 -11.48
CA GLU A 550 32.26 6.10 -10.85
C GLU A 550 33.01 7.21 -11.60
N ALA A 551 34.25 6.95 -12.01
CA ALA A 551 35.04 7.89 -12.81
C ALA A 551 34.41 8.14 -14.20
N LEU A 552 33.80 7.12 -14.80
CA LEU A 552 33.16 7.21 -16.11
C LEU A 552 31.85 8.02 -16.08
N VAL A 553 31.02 7.80 -15.05
CA VAL A 553 29.73 8.50 -14.88
C VAL A 553 29.92 9.89 -14.27
N GLY A 554 30.95 10.06 -13.44
CA GLY A 554 31.27 11.32 -12.76
C GLY A 554 30.42 11.61 -11.52
N TRP A 555 29.66 10.62 -11.03
CA TRP A 555 28.79 10.72 -9.84
C TRP A 555 29.03 9.56 -8.88
N PRO A 556 28.78 9.76 -7.56
CA PRO A 556 28.83 8.66 -6.60
C PRO A 556 27.70 7.65 -6.86
N ILE A 557 28.01 6.37 -6.65
CA ILE A 557 26.99 5.31 -6.72
C ILE A 557 26.04 5.43 -5.53
N GLU A 558 24.73 5.42 -5.81
CA GLU A 558 23.69 5.46 -4.77
C GLU A 558 23.36 4.06 -4.26
N ALA A 559 23.33 3.06 -5.14
CA ALA A 559 23.03 1.69 -4.79
C ALA A 559 23.71 0.70 -5.74
N TRP A 560 24.01 -0.50 -5.23
CA TRP A 560 24.49 -1.60 -6.05
C TRP A 560 24.05 -2.95 -5.49
N ALA A 561 23.96 -3.94 -6.39
CA ALA A 561 23.62 -5.31 -6.03
C ALA A 561 24.34 -6.29 -6.95
N THR A 562 24.98 -7.30 -6.36
CA THR A 562 25.60 -8.39 -7.12
C THR A 562 24.59 -9.48 -7.44
N PHE A 563 24.92 -10.28 -8.45
CA PHE A 563 24.20 -11.49 -8.81
C PHE A 563 25.17 -12.57 -9.30
N ILE A 564 24.68 -13.81 -9.37
CA ILE A 564 25.48 -15.02 -9.47
C ILE A 564 26.45 -15.16 -8.29
N SER A 565 25.91 -15.67 -7.19
CA SER A 565 26.64 -15.98 -5.96
C SER A 565 27.73 -17.06 -6.15
N PRO A 566 28.63 -17.25 -5.16
CA PRO A 566 29.61 -18.33 -5.19
C PRO A 566 28.98 -19.74 -5.24
N VAL A 567 27.70 -19.86 -4.93
CA VAL A 567 26.94 -21.12 -4.97
C VAL A 567 26.25 -21.29 -6.33
N THR A 568 25.61 -20.23 -6.84
CA THR A 568 24.79 -20.29 -8.05
C THR A 568 25.62 -20.30 -9.34
N VAL A 569 26.83 -19.77 -9.31
CA VAL A 569 27.76 -19.84 -10.45
C VAL A 569 28.16 -21.27 -10.85
N LEU A 570 27.98 -22.28 -9.99
CA LEU A 570 28.15 -23.68 -10.38
C LEU A 570 27.19 -24.05 -11.54
N ALA A 571 25.92 -23.64 -11.42
CA ALA A 571 24.93 -23.85 -12.46
C ALA A 571 25.20 -22.98 -13.69
N HIS A 572 25.79 -21.80 -13.50
CA HIS A 572 26.26 -20.91 -14.56
C HIS A 572 27.38 -21.57 -15.39
N ASP A 573 28.47 -22.00 -14.77
CA ASP A 573 29.61 -22.63 -15.45
C ASP A 573 29.20 -23.93 -16.15
N LEU A 574 28.34 -24.76 -15.55
CA LEU A 574 27.73 -25.92 -16.22
C LEU A 574 26.86 -25.54 -17.43
N GLY A 575 26.30 -24.33 -17.42
CA GLY A 575 25.58 -23.73 -18.54
C GLY A 575 26.46 -23.54 -19.77
N PHE A 576 27.70 -23.08 -19.56
CA PHE A 576 28.68 -22.77 -20.61
C PHE A 576 29.63 -23.92 -20.94
N ALA A 577 29.61 -25.01 -20.17
CA ALA A 577 30.44 -26.17 -20.44
C ALA A 577 30.27 -26.71 -21.88
N ARG A 578 31.37 -27.10 -22.53
CA ARG A 578 31.47 -27.80 -23.82
C ARG A 578 31.02 -29.26 -23.71
N LEU A 579 29.85 -29.48 -23.12
CA LEU A 579 29.20 -30.77 -22.94
C LEU A 579 27.95 -30.85 -23.82
N PRO A 580 27.52 -32.06 -24.23
CA PRO A 580 26.27 -32.25 -24.96
C PRO A 580 25.08 -31.64 -24.19
N ARG A 581 24.13 -31.03 -24.89
CA ARG A 581 23.00 -30.31 -24.28
C ARG A 581 22.23 -31.15 -23.25
N ARG A 582 22.06 -32.45 -23.50
CA ARG A 582 21.39 -33.39 -22.58
C ARG A 582 22.17 -33.56 -21.27
N VAL A 583 23.49 -33.68 -21.35
CA VAL A 583 24.39 -33.81 -20.20
C VAL A 583 24.36 -32.54 -19.36
N ARG A 584 24.47 -31.36 -19.98
CA ARG A 584 24.37 -30.09 -19.25
C ARG A 584 23.04 -29.94 -18.52
N ARG A 585 21.94 -30.34 -19.15
CA ARG A 585 20.61 -30.29 -18.52
C ARG A 585 20.51 -31.22 -17.30
N LEU A 586 21.04 -32.44 -17.41
CA LEU A 586 21.08 -33.40 -16.30
C LEU A 586 21.91 -32.84 -15.12
N LEU A 587 23.13 -32.37 -15.39
CA LEU A 587 24.02 -31.83 -14.36
C LEU A 587 23.43 -30.60 -13.69
N ARG A 588 22.80 -29.69 -14.45
CA ARG A 588 22.09 -28.54 -13.88
C ARG A 588 20.88 -28.93 -13.04
N ALA A 589 20.10 -29.92 -13.47
CA ALA A 589 18.99 -30.43 -12.66
C ALA A 589 19.49 -31.02 -11.33
N ALA A 590 20.64 -31.72 -11.36
CA ALA A 590 21.25 -32.26 -10.14
C ALA A 590 21.73 -31.17 -9.17
N VAL A 591 22.29 -30.07 -9.67
CA VAL A 591 22.74 -28.96 -8.81
C VAL A 591 21.67 -27.91 -8.51
N ALA A 592 20.47 -28.05 -9.08
CA ALA A 592 19.40 -27.07 -8.94
C ALA A 592 19.01 -26.80 -7.47
N PRO A 593 18.82 -27.80 -6.58
CA PRO A 593 18.47 -27.53 -5.18
C PRO A 593 19.49 -26.65 -4.47
N VAL A 594 20.79 -26.89 -4.72
CA VAL A 594 21.89 -26.09 -4.17
C VAL A 594 21.87 -24.67 -4.73
N ALA A 595 21.60 -24.51 -6.03
CA ALA A 595 21.45 -23.20 -6.65
C ALA A 595 20.23 -22.45 -6.07
N TRP A 596 19.10 -23.12 -5.80
CA TRP A 596 17.93 -22.51 -5.16
C TRP A 596 18.23 -22.03 -3.73
N THR A 597 19.01 -22.79 -2.96
CA THR A 597 19.47 -22.36 -1.64
C THR A 597 20.40 -21.16 -1.73
N GLY A 598 21.37 -21.18 -2.65
CA GLY A 598 22.24 -20.02 -2.91
C GLY A 598 21.44 -18.78 -3.30
N TYR A 599 20.45 -18.96 -4.15
CA TYR A 599 19.52 -17.90 -4.56
C TYR A 599 18.71 -17.32 -3.39
N ALA A 600 18.26 -18.15 -2.44
CA ALA A 600 17.53 -17.70 -1.27
C ALA A 600 18.40 -16.93 -0.27
N LEU A 601 19.68 -17.33 -0.14
CA LEU A 601 20.61 -16.77 0.83
C LEU A 601 21.42 -15.55 0.30
N HIS A 602 21.37 -15.29 -1.02
CA HIS A 602 22.12 -14.20 -1.64
C HIS A 602 21.56 -12.81 -1.30
N HIS A 603 22.33 -12.04 -0.51
CA HIS A 603 22.05 -10.64 -0.19
C HIS A 603 22.83 -9.70 -1.11
N ARG A 604 22.34 -8.47 -1.28
CA ARG A 604 22.79 -7.54 -2.35
C ARG A 604 24.29 -7.22 -2.35
N HIS A 605 24.95 -7.25 -1.20
CA HIS A 605 26.38 -6.91 -1.07
C HIS A 605 27.31 -8.13 -0.95
N ALA A 606 26.77 -9.34 -1.10
CA ALA A 606 27.59 -10.54 -1.14
C ALA A 606 28.47 -10.55 -2.40
N ARG A 607 29.52 -11.37 -2.41
CA ARG A 607 30.32 -11.58 -3.64
C ARG A 607 29.43 -12.17 -4.74
N GLY A 608 29.57 -11.65 -5.95
CA GLY A 608 28.95 -12.21 -7.15
C GLY A 608 29.85 -12.00 -8.36
N THR A 609 29.52 -12.65 -9.47
CA THR A 609 30.30 -12.53 -10.72
C THR A 609 29.94 -11.30 -11.52
N GLU A 610 28.78 -10.70 -11.26
CA GLU A 610 28.25 -9.53 -11.96
C GLU A 610 27.59 -8.58 -10.96
N THR A 611 27.50 -7.30 -11.32
CA THR A 611 26.92 -6.25 -10.47
C THR A 611 26.01 -5.35 -11.28
N VAL A 612 24.95 -4.87 -10.63
CA VAL A 612 24.13 -3.76 -11.10
C VAL A 612 24.40 -2.56 -10.19
N TRP A 613 24.65 -1.41 -10.79
CA TRP A 613 24.88 -0.14 -10.12
C TRP A 613 23.79 0.86 -10.49
N ALA A 614 23.49 1.75 -9.56
CA ALA A 614 22.53 2.84 -9.72
C ALA A 614 23.16 4.16 -9.29
N TRP A 615 23.00 5.18 -10.14
CA TRP A 615 23.34 6.57 -9.84
C TRP A 615 22.09 7.44 -9.90
N ARG A 616 22.16 8.59 -9.25
CA ARG A 616 21.15 9.64 -9.37
C ARG A 616 21.81 10.95 -9.77
N LYS A 617 21.27 11.56 -10.82
CA LYS A 617 21.70 12.88 -11.29
C LYS A 617 21.37 13.93 -10.24
N GLY A 618 22.32 14.80 -9.94
CA GLY A 618 22.08 15.98 -9.09
C GLY A 618 20.91 16.84 -9.59
N ALA A 619 20.33 17.62 -8.68
CA ALA A 619 19.26 18.56 -8.99
C ALA A 619 19.74 19.72 -9.86
#